data_AF-A0A519UZN5-F1
#
_entry.id   AF-A0A519UZN5-F1
#
_cell.length_a   1.000
_cell.length_b   1.000
_cell.length_c   1.000
_cell.angle_alpha   90.00
_cell.angle_beta   90.00
_cell.angle_gamma   90.00
#
_symmetry.space_group_name_H-M   'P 1'
#
loop_
_entity.id
_entity.type
_entity.pdbx_description
1 polymer ?
#
loop_
_entity_poly.entity_id
_entity_poly.type
_entity_poly.pdbx_seq_one_letter_code
_entity_poly.pdbx_strand_id
1 'polypeptide(L)' 'MESLLIHPESAEQLRTVKAVLKALKVQFEPQATKLPVHVLKGIDKSLQQFAAGNSISLEEFSEKHLK' A
#
# COMPACT_ATOMS: atom_id res chain seq x y z
N MET A 1 -20.56 -16.68 9.57
CA MET A 1 -19.21 -17.25 9.36
C MET A 1 -18.26 -16.38 10.15
N GLU A 2 -17.49 -16.98 11.05
CA GLU A 2 -16.52 -16.27 11.88
C GLU A 2 -15.18 -16.18 11.13
N SER A 3 -14.51 -15.03 11.20
CA SER A 3 -13.22 -14.80 10.55
C SER A 3 -12.15 -14.63 11.62
N LEU A 4 -11.03 -15.32 11.45
CA LEU A 4 -9.86 -15.19 12.32
C LEU A 4 -8.87 -14.20 11.69
N LEU A 5 -8.47 -13.19 12.46
CA LEU A 5 -7.47 -12.21 12.03
C LEU A 5 -6.15 -12.50 12.75
N ILE A 6 -5.09 -12.69 11.96
CA ILE A 6 -3.77 -13.05 12.47
C ILE A 6 -2.82 -11.87 12.21
N HIS A 7 -2.13 -11.41 13.26
CA HIS A 7 -1.14 -10.34 13.19
C HIS A 7 0.26 -10.90 13.49
N PRO A 8 1.03 -11.35 12.48
CA PRO A 8 2.39 -11.80 12.70
C PRO A 8 3.30 -10.62 13.05
N GLU A 9 4.15 -10.79 14.04
CA GLU A 9 5.10 -9.75 14.50
C GLU A 9 6.38 -9.72 13.66
N SER A 10 6.65 -10.80 12.91
CA SER A 10 7.83 -10.93 12.06
C SER A 10 7.52 -11.57 10.71
N ALA A 11 8.42 -11.33 9.74
CA ALA A 11 8.35 -11.96 8.43
C ALA A 11 8.44 -13.49 8.51
N GLU A 12 9.17 -14.01 9.50
CA GLU A 12 9.29 -15.45 9.74
C GLU A 12 7.98 -16.05 10.25
N GLN A 13 7.33 -15.41 11.23
CA GLN A 13 6.02 -15.84 11.71
C GLN A 13 4.98 -15.86 10.58
N LEU A 14 4.95 -14.82 9.73
CA LEU A 14 4.03 -14.78 8.58
C LEU A 14 4.27 -15.95 7.61
N ARG A 15 5.53 -16.31 7.36
CA ARG A 15 5.89 -17.46 6.50
C ARG A 15 5.41 -18.77 7.12
N THR A 16 5.66 -18.97 8.41
CA THR A 16 5.25 -20.17 9.14
C THR A 16 3.73 -20.32 9.16
N VAL A 17 2.98 -19.26 9.48
CA VAL A 17 1.51 -19.27 9.47
C VAL A 17 0.98 -19.65 8.09
N LYS A 18 1.50 -19.04 7.01
CA LYS A 18 1.10 -19.38 5.64
C LYS A 18 1.38 -20.85 5.30
N ALA A 19 2.52 -21.38 5.71
CA ALA A 19 2.90 -22.77 5.46
C ALA A 19 1.95 -23.74 6.19
N VAL A 20 1.65 -23.47 7.46
CA VAL A 20 0.73 -24.29 8.27
C VAL A 20 -0.69 -24.27 7.68
N LEU A 21 -1.23 -23.09 7.36
CA LEU A 21 -2.57 -22.96 6.77
C LEU A 21 -2.67 -23.70 5.43
N LYS A 22 -1.62 -23.62 4.60
CA LYS A 22 -1.55 -24.34 3.32
C LYS A 22 -1.48 -25.86 3.52
N ALA A 23 -0.71 -26.33 4.49
CA ALA A 23 -0.61 -27.76 4.82
C ALA A 23 -1.95 -28.34 5.30
N LEU A 24 -2.71 -27.55 6.07
CA LEU A 24 -4.05 -27.90 6.53
C LEU A 24 -5.13 -27.75 5.45
N LYS A 25 -4.77 -27.32 4.23
CA LYS A 25 -5.69 -27.03 3.12
C LYS A 25 -6.79 -26.02 3.49
N VAL A 26 -6.48 -25.12 4.43
CA VAL A 26 -7.37 -24.03 4.82
C VAL A 26 -7.22 -22.89 3.81
N GLN A 27 -8.34 -22.42 3.27
CA GLN A 27 -8.34 -21.24 2.41
C GLN A 27 -8.13 -19.99 3.28
N PHE A 28 -7.21 -19.13 2.89
CA PHE A 28 -6.94 -17.87 3.57
C PHE A 28 -6.70 -16.78 2.53
N GLU A 29 -7.13 -15.56 2.87
CA GLU A 29 -6.87 -14.38 2.05
C GLU A 29 -5.89 -13.46 2.78
N PRO A 30 -4.79 -13.03 2.13
CA PRO A 30 -3.98 -11.97 2.69
C PRO A 30 -4.80 -10.68 2.66
N GLN A 31 -4.94 -10.04 3.82
CA GLN A 31 -5.52 -8.70 3.87
C GLN A 31 -4.53 -7.72 3.24
N ALA A 32 -4.72 -7.43 1.96
CA ALA A 32 -4.02 -6.33 1.33
C ALA A 32 -4.53 -5.03 1.94
N THR A 33 -3.62 -4.21 2.47
CA THR A 33 -3.95 -2.85 2.90
C THR A 33 -4.33 -2.05 1.66
N LYS A 34 -5.64 -1.97 1.37
CA LYS A 34 -6.14 -1.12 0.30
C LYS A 34 -5.97 0.33 0.75
N LEU A 35 -5.29 1.14 -0.06
CA LEU A 35 -5.25 2.57 0.17
C LEU A 35 -6.67 3.13 0.10
N PRO A 36 -7.03 4.13 0.95
CA PRO A 36 -8.32 4.79 0.86
C PRO A 36 -8.58 5.36 -0.54
N VAL A 37 -9.84 5.40 -0.97
CA VAL A 37 -10.22 5.85 -2.33
C VAL A 37 -9.72 7.26 -2.66
N HIS A 38 -9.71 8.16 -1.68
CA HIS A 38 -9.21 9.53 -1.88
C HIS A 38 -7.69 9.57 -2.13
N VAL A 39 -6.92 8.65 -1.54
CA VAL A 39 -5.48 8.52 -1.78
C VAL A 39 -5.23 8.03 -3.20
N LEU A 40 -5.95 6.99 -3.64
CA LEU A 40 -5.86 6.48 -5.00
C LEU A 40 -6.19 7.56 -6.04
N LYS A 41 -7.28 8.31 -5.84
CA LYS A 41 -7.65 9.45 -6.71
C LYS A 41 -6.59 10.55 -6.72
N GLY A 42 -5.96 10.82 -5.58
CA GLY A 42 -4.86 11.78 -5.48
C GLY A 42 -3.66 11.35 -6.31
N ILE A 43 -3.27 10.08 -6.22
CA ILE A 43 -2.16 9.50 -7.02
C ILE A 43 -2.47 9.62 -8.52
N ASP A 44 -3.66 9.20 -8.96
CA ASP A 44 -4.04 9.27 -10.37
C ASP A 44 -4.01 10.72 -10.89
N LYS A 45 -4.52 11.67 -10.10
CA LYS A 45 -4.48 13.09 -10.45
C LYS A 45 -3.05 13.61 -10.57
N SER A 46 -2.18 13.28 -9.63
CA SER A 46 -0.77 13.69 -9.67
C SER A 46 -0.04 13.12 -10.89
N LEU A 47 -0.29 11.86 -11.24
CA LEU A 47 0.26 11.24 -12.45
C LEU A 47 -0.21 11.93 -13.73
N GLN A 48 -1.49 12.30 -13.81
CA GLN A 48 -2.02 13.07 -14.94
C GLN A 48 -1.39 14.47 -15.03
N GLN A 49 -1.20 15.15 -13.89
CA GLN A 49 -0.55 16.46 -13.86
C GLN A 49 0.91 16.39 -14.33
N PHE A 50 1.65 15.37 -13.90
CA PHE A 50 3.01 15.12 -14.35
C PHE A 50 3.06 14.85 -15.86
N ALA A 51 2.19 13.97 -16.37
CA ALA A 51 2.12 13.67 -17.81
C ALA A 51 1.75 14.89 -18.67
N ALA A 52 0.95 15.82 -18.12
CA ALA A 52 0.61 17.08 -18.76
C ALA A 52 1.71 18.16 -18.65
N GLY A 53 2.87 17.84 -18.07
CA GLY A 53 3.97 18.79 -17.85
C GLY A 53 3.74 19.78 -16.71
N ASN A 54 2.66 19.61 -15.92
CA ASN A 54 2.33 20.44 -14.77
C ASN A 54 3.04 19.93 -13.51
N SER A 55 4.35 19.80 -13.59
CA SER A 55 5.23 19.38 -12.50
C SER A 55 6.47 20.26 -12.47
N ILE A 56 6.96 20.56 -11.28
CA ILE A 56 8.21 21.29 -11.07
C ILE A 56 9.18 20.41 -10.28
N SER A 57 10.47 20.72 -10.33
CA SER A 57 11.44 20.02 -9.50
C SER A 57 11.29 20.38 -8.02
N LEU A 58 11.86 19.55 -7.15
CA LEU A 58 11.85 19.81 -5.71
C LEU A 58 12.66 21.08 -5.37
N GLU A 59 13.76 21.31 -6.09
CA GLU A 59 14.57 22.50 -5.96
C GLU A 59 13.75 23.74 -6.29
N GLU A 60 13.09 23.77 -7.47
CA GLU A 60 12.25 24.90 -7.90
C GLU A 60 11.09 25.16 -6.92
N PHE A 61 10.43 24.10 -6.43
CA PHE A 61 9.39 24.23 -5.42
C PHE A 61 9.91 24.88 -4.13
N SER A 62 11.07 24.44 -3.65
CA SER A 62 11.67 24.92 -2.40
C SER A 62 12.04 26.39 -2.50
N GLU A 63 12.59 26.82 -3.63
CA GLU A 63 12.93 28.24 -3.85
C GLU A 63 11.71 29.14 -3.92
N LYS A 64 10.61 28.63 -4.48
CA LYS A 64 9.38 29.42 -4.68
C LYS A 64 8.49 29.49 -3.44
N HIS A 65 8.52 28.47 -2.58
CA HIS A 65 7.52 28.29 -1.52
C HIS A 65 8.09 28.13 -0.11
N LEU A 66 9.38 27.84 0.05
CA LEU A 66 9.99 27.57 1.37
C LEU A 66 11.12 28.53 1.75
N LYS A 67 11.58 29.40 0.83
CA LYS A 67 12.54 30.48 1.10
C LYS A 67 11.84 31.81 1.36
#